data_AF-A0AA34TPW0-F1
#
_entry.id   AF-A0AA34TPW0-F1
#
_cell.length_a   1.000
_cell.length_b   1.000
_cell.length_c   1.000
_cell.angle_alpha   90.00
_cell.angle_beta   90.00
_cell.angle_gamma   90.00
#
_symmetry.space_group_name_H-M   'P 1'
#
loop_
_entity.id
_entity.type
_entity.pdbx_description
1 polymer ?
#
loop_
_entity_poly.entity_id
_entity_poly.type
_entity_poly.pdbx_seq_one_letter_code
_entity_poly.pdbx_strand_id
1 'polypeptide(L)'
;MAKSDSKRKKPTENMGLVLFDEVGGICPKCTKPLMKKNKGQMTKLYEIAHIYPNSPRPHELDLLKDEERLSEDVDDESNLIALCRDCHKVFDNPRTIEGYRDIVRIKKELQRLSNLRKSWFDNSIDDEINKVIASLVLFSGDALEELSLDAITVDSKSDETLNALVKLKIKSNVRYFYTDIKSKFSELDKGEPYTSDTIYSQVKTYYLKLKKKNLDQTQIFSALTDWIKNVTDCESTEVSEIIVSFFVQNCEVYS
;
A
#
# COMPACT_ATOMS: atom_id res chain seq x y z
N MET A 1 22.75 29.66 -27.97
CA MET A 1 23.66 28.58 -27.52
C MET A 1 23.91 28.76 -26.04
N ALA A 2 23.32 27.90 -25.21
CA ALA A 2 23.73 27.71 -23.83
C ALA A 2 23.60 26.21 -23.57
N LYS A 3 24.72 25.48 -23.67
CA LYS A 3 24.82 24.13 -23.13
C LYS A 3 24.84 24.30 -21.62
N SER A 4 23.69 24.10 -21.00
CA SER A 4 23.63 23.78 -19.57
C SER A 4 24.26 22.40 -19.43
N ASP A 5 25.56 22.34 -19.18
CA ASP A 5 26.23 21.14 -18.70
C ASP A 5 25.72 20.87 -17.28
N SER A 6 24.52 20.30 -17.18
CA SER A 6 24.05 19.68 -15.95
C SER A 6 24.98 18.51 -15.66
N LYS A 7 26.00 18.74 -14.82
CA LYS A 7 26.85 17.67 -14.30
C LYS A 7 25.93 16.70 -13.58
N ARG A 8 25.73 15.50 -14.15
CA ARG A 8 25.01 14.37 -13.54
C ARG A 8 25.28 14.33 -12.04
N LYS A 9 24.28 14.64 -11.23
CA LYS A 9 24.41 14.51 -9.78
C LYS A 9 24.30 13.02 -9.47
N LYS A 10 25.33 12.47 -8.85
CA LYS A 10 25.22 11.10 -8.33
C LYS A 10 24.22 11.13 -7.18
N PRO A 11 23.25 10.19 -7.13
CA PRO A 11 22.39 10.05 -5.96
C PRO A 11 23.24 9.95 -4.70
N THR A 12 22.84 10.67 -3.65
CA THR A 12 23.50 10.60 -2.34
C THR A 12 23.32 9.21 -1.75
N GLU A 13 24.14 8.86 -0.75
CA GLU A 13 23.98 7.60 -0.04
C GLU A 13 22.58 7.48 0.60
N ASN A 14 22.09 8.56 1.21
CA ASN A 14 20.74 8.63 1.77
C ASN A 14 19.65 8.41 0.72
N MET A 15 19.79 9.01 -0.46
CA MET A 15 18.86 8.76 -1.57
C MET A 15 18.87 7.28 -1.97
N GLY A 16 20.04 6.65 -1.98
CA GLY A 16 20.17 5.21 -2.22
C GLY A 16 19.43 4.36 -1.17
N LEU A 17 19.46 4.76 0.10
CA LEU A 17 18.71 4.09 1.17
C LEU A 17 17.20 4.25 1.00
N VAL A 18 16.72 5.46 0.71
CA VAL A 18 15.30 5.74 0.46
C VAL A 18 14.77 4.89 -0.68
N LEU A 19 15.48 4.85 -1.82
CA LEU A 19 15.07 4.08 -2.99
C LEU A 19 15.18 2.55 -2.77
N PHE A 20 16.10 2.10 -1.92
CA PHE A 20 16.21 0.71 -1.51
C PHE A 20 15.05 0.27 -0.63
N ASP A 21 14.64 1.11 0.33
CA ASP A 21 13.48 0.88 1.19
C ASP A 21 12.16 0.94 0.39
N GLU A 22 12.06 1.88 -0.55
CA GLU A 22 10.91 2.04 -1.41
C GLU A 22 10.58 0.74 -2.17
N VAL A 23 11.58 0.04 -2.69
CA VAL A 23 11.43 -1.27 -3.36
C VAL A 23 11.42 -2.47 -2.41
N GLY A 24 11.46 -2.25 -1.09
CA GLY A 24 11.45 -3.31 -0.08
C GLY A 24 12.71 -4.20 -0.10
N GLY A 25 13.85 -3.67 -0.54
CA GLY A 25 15.12 -4.40 -0.62
C GLY A 25 15.18 -5.51 -1.67
N ILE A 26 14.18 -5.60 -2.54
CA ILE A 26 14.04 -6.60 -3.59
C ILE A 26 13.89 -5.89 -4.95
N CYS A 27 14.49 -6.45 -6.00
CA CYS A 27 14.33 -5.89 -7.34
C CYS A 27 12.86 -5.99 -7.78
N PRO A 28 12.19 -4.87 -8.10
CA PRO A 28 10.76 -4.90 -8.46
C PRO A 28 10.48 -5.56 -9.82
N LYS A 29 11.52 -5.83 -10.61
CA LYS A 29 11.42 -6.47 -11.94
C LYS A 29 11.61 -7.98 -11.94
N CYS A 30 12.40 -8.52 -11.02
CA CYS A 30 12.83 -9.91 -11.07
C CYS A 30 12.95 -10.59 -9.71
N THR A 31 12.50 -9.91 -8.65
CA THR A 31 12.44 -10.40 -7.27
C THR A 31 13.79 -10.84 -6.66
N LYS A 32 14.93 -10.53 -7.31
CA LYS A 32 16.26 -10.78 -6.76
C LYS A 32 16.52 -9.85 -5.55
N PRO A 33 17.14 -10.34 -4.47
CA PRO A 33 17.53 -9.50 -3.35
C PRO A 33 18.57 -8.47 -3.79
N LEU A 34 18.44 -7.24 -3.31
CA LEU A 34 19.32 -6.12 -3.66
C LEU A 34 20.55 -6.02 -2.73
N MET A 35 20.59 -6.85 -1.69
CA MET A 35 21.68 -6.94 -0.72
C MET A 35 22.00 -8.41 -0.44
N LYS A 36 23.28 -8.75 -0.26
CA LYS A 36 23.71 -10.11 0.10
C LYS A 36 24.74 -10.08 1.22
N LYS A 37 24.59 -10.98 2.20
CA LYS A 37 25.57 -11.21 3.26
C LYS A 37 26.59 -12.26 2.82
N ASN A 38 27.86 -11.91 2.84
CA ASN A 38 28.98 -12.82 2.58
C ASN A 38 30.02 -12.67 3.70
N LYS A 39 30.38 -13.77 4.38
CA LYS A 39 31.39 -13.78 5.46
C LYS A 39 31.21 -12.65 6.50
N GLY A 40 29.96 -12.36 6.86
CA GLY A 40 29.62 -11.31 7.84
C GLY A 40 29.47 -9.90 7.25
N GLN A 41 29.92 -9.64 6.02
CA GLN A 41 29.81 -8.34 5.36
C GLN A 41 28.60 -8.26 4.44
N MET A 42 27.89 -7.13 4.46
CA MET A 42 26.81 -6.83 3.53
C MET A 42 27.36 -6.25 2.23
N THR A 43 26.95 -6.82 1.09
CA THR A 43 27.34 -6.36 -0.25
C THR A 43 26.11 -5.86 -1.01
N LYS A 44 26.23 -4.64 -1.55
CA LYS A 44 25.24 -4.01 -2.42
C LYS A 44 25.19 -4.65 -3.81
N LEU A 45 24.01 -5.11 -4.22
CA LEU A 45 23.74 -5.78 -5.51
C LEU A 45 22.83 -4.96 -6.44
N TYR A 46 22.51 -3.73 -6.06
CA TYR A 46 21.64 -2.84 -6.83
C TYR A 46 22.36 -1.59 -7.32
N GLU A 47 21.75 -0.94 -8.31
CA GLU A 47 22.11 0.35 -8.84
C GLU A 47 20.87 1.24 -8.88
N ILE A 48 21.09 2.56 -8.86
CA ILE A 48 20.00 3.52 -9.04
C ILE A 48 19.91 3.86 -10.52
N ALA A 49 18.78 3.50 -11.12
CA ALA A 49 18.45 3.79 -12.51
C ALA A 49 17.67 5.09 -12.60
N HIS A 50 17.98 5.89 -13.61
CA HIS A 50 17.18 7.02 -14.05
C HIS A 50 16.05 6.49 -14.94
N ILE A 51 14.79 6.67 -14.53
CA ILE A 51 13.62 6.21 -15.28
C ILE A 51 13.60 6.93 -16.63
N TYR A 52 13.48 8.25 -16.61
CA TYR A 52 13.82 9.10 -17.75
C TYR A 52 15.33 9.36 -17.76
N PRO A 53 16.04 9.10 -18.88
CA PRO A 53 17.49 9.23 -18.91
C PRO A 53 17.97 10.63 -18.49
N ASN A 54 19.01 10.70 -17.67
CA ASN A 54 19.65 11.99 -17.32
C ASN A 54 20.25 12.66 -18.57
N SER A 55 20.83 11.88 -19.49
CA SER A 55 21.41 12.38 -20.73
C SER A 55 20.95 11.52 -21.92
N PRO A 56 19.69 11.70 -22.37
CA PRO A 56 19.11 10.89 -23.44
C PRO A 56 19.84 11.14 -24.75
N ARG A 57 20.12 10.07 -25.50
CA ARG A 57 20.63 10.17 -26.86
C ARG A 57 19.53 10.73 -27.78
N PRO A 58 19.87 11.30 -28.96
CA PRO A 58 18.87 11.87 -29.87
C PRO A 58 17.73 10.91 -30.24
N HIS A 59 18.01 9.61 -30.39
CA HIS A 59 16.96 8.61 -30.64
C HIS A 59 16.09 8.34 -29.41
N GLU A 60 16.61 8.44 -28.19
CA GLU A 60 15.83 8.28 -26.95
C GLU A 60 14.91 9.49 -26.73
N LEU A 61 15.34 10.69 -27.12
CA LEU A 61 14.49 11.88 -27.12
C LEU A 61 13.28 11.71 -28.02
N ASP A 62 13.47 11.21 -29.24
CA ASP A 62 12.35 10.94 -30.16
C ASP A 62 11.49 9.76 -29.69
N LEU A 63 12.12 8.70 -29.16
CA LEU A 63 11.43 7.52 -28.63
C LEU A 63 10.49 7.87 -27.46
N LEU A 64 10.90 8.79 -26.58
CA LEU A 64 10.20 9.13 -25.34
C LEU A 64 9.46 10.48 -25.40
N LYS A 65 9.35 11.11 -26.58
CA LYS A 65 8.79 12.47 -26.69
C LYS A 65 7.34 12.60 -26.21
N ASP A 66 6.56 11.54 -26.39
CA ASP A 66 5.13 11.48 -26.04
C ASP A 66 4.90 10.71 -24.73
N GLU A 67 5.96 10.31 -24.05
CA GLU A 67 5.88 9.56 -22.80
C GLU A 67 5.84 10.48 -21.58
N GLU A 68 5.10 10.06 -20.57
CA GLU A 68 4.96 10.79 -19.31
C GLU A 68 6.31 10.87 -18.58
N ARG A 69 6.66 12.08 -18.11
CA ARG A 69 7.77 12.29 -17.18
C ARG A 69 7.25 12.44 -15.76
N LEU A 70 7.81 11.65 -14.84
CA LEU A 70 7.43 11.71 -13.42
C LEU A 70 7.90 13.01 -12.73
N SER A 71 8.94 13.64 -13.25
CA SER A 71 9.41 14.96 -12.84
C SER A 71 10.11 15.66 -14.00
N GLU A 72 10.09 17.00 -13.96
CA GLU A 72 10.89 17.85 -14.85
C GLU A 72 12.38 17.84 -14.45
N ASP A 73 12.67 17.63 -13.15
CA ASP A 73 14.04 17.43 -12.68
C ASP A 73 14.44 15.97 -12.85
N VAL A 74 15.40 15.73 -13.75
CA VAL A 74 15.91 14.38 -14.04
C VAL A 74 16.57 13.72 -12.84
N ASP A 75 17.03 14.48 -11.85
CA ASP A 75 17.65 13.95 -10.63
C ASP A 75 16.67 13.89 -9.44
N ASP A 76 15.37 14.17 -9.66
CA ASP A 76 14.33 14.03 -8.65
C ASP A 76 14.12 12.58 -8.21
N GLU A 77 13.80 12.36 -6.94
CA GLU A 77 13.55 11.03 -6.37
C GLU A 77 12.47 10.24 -7.15
N SER A 78 11.45 10.94 -7.67
CA SER A 78 10.40 10.31 -8.47
C SER A 78 10.90 9.75 -9.80
N ASN A 79 12.00 10.26 -10.33
CA ASN A 79 12.63 9.78 -11.57
C ASN A 79 13.70 8.70 -11.31
N LEU A 80 13.89 8.26 -10.06
CA LEU A 80 14.91 7.30 -9.67
C LEU A 80 14.28 6.01 -9.14
N ILE A 81 14.91 4.87 -9.42
CA ILE A 81 14.48 3.56 -8.92
C ILE A 81 15.67 2.64 -8.65
N ALA A 82 15.61 1.85 -7.58
CA ALA A 82 16.61 0.84 -7.28
C ALA A 82 16.32 -0.46 -8.05
N LEU A 83 17.27 -0.91 -8.87
CA LEU A 83 17.18 -2.16 -9.64
C LEU A 83 18.42 -3.02 -9.43
N CYS A 84 18.28 -4.35 -9.55
CA CYS A 84 19.46 -5.20 -9.67
C CYS A 84 20.22 -4.88 -10.97
N ARG A 85 21.52 -5.17 -10.99
CA ARG A 85 22.41 -4.85 -12.14
C ARG A 85 21.90 -5.42 -13.47
N ASP A 86 21.32 -6.62 -13.45
CA ASP A 86 20.78 -7.26 -14.66
C ASP A 86 19.57 -6.48 -15.22
N CYS A 87 18.60 -6.17 -14.36
CA CYS A 87 17.40 -5.43 -14.77
C CYS A 87 17.72 -4.00 -15.17
N HIS A 88 18.67 -3.35 -14.49
CA HIS A 88 19.15 -2.04 -14.89
C HIS A 88 19.76 -2.07 -16.30
N LYS A 89 20.62 -3.05 -16.58
CA LYS A 89 21.23 -3.22 -17.91
C LYS A 89 20.20 -3.46 -19.01
N VAL A 90 19.22 -4.34 -18.75
CA VAL A 90 18.13 -4.63 -19.70
C VAL A 90 17.25 -3.41 -19.94
N PHE A 91 16.98 -2.63 -18.90
CA PHE A 91 16.18 -1.41 -19.00
C PHE A 91 16.85 -0.34 -19.86
N ASP A 92 18.16 -0.15 -19.71
CA ASP A 92 18.90 0.89 -20.42
C ASP A 92 19.29 0.51 -21.86
N ASN A 93 19.49 -0.78 -22.17
CA ASN A 93 20.15 -1.18 -23.42
C ASN A 93 19.52 -2.44 -24.08
N PRO A 94 18.70 -2.29 -25.14
CA PRO A 94 18.15 -1.03 -25.65
C PRO A 94 16.96 -0.54 -24.81
N ARG A 95 16.84 0.77 -24.69
CA ARG A 95 15.63 1.39 -24.14
C ARG A 95 14.44 1.18 -25.07
N THR A 96 13.30 0.84 -24.50
CA THR A 96 12.03 0.64 -25.21
C THR A 96 10.91 1.41 -24.54
N ILE A 97 9.87 1.79 -25.29
CA ILE A 97 8.66 2.42 -24.75
C ILE A 97 7.97 1.51 -23.73
N GLU A 98 7.88 0.21 -24.04
CA GLU A 98 7.27 -0.78 -23.13
C GLU A 98 8.04 -0.88 -21.81
N GLY A 99 9.38 -1.00 -21.87
CA GLY A 99 10.22 -1.02 -20.68
C GLY A 99 10.14 0.27 -19.87
N TYR A 100 10.04 1.43 -20.54
CA TYR A 100 9.84 2.72 -19.90
C TYR A 100 8.52 2.77 -19.13
N ARG A 101 7.40 2.52 -19.82
CA ARG A 101 6.05 2.54 -19.23
C ARG A 101 5.90 1.56 -18.07
N ASP A 102 6.55 0.39 -18.18
CA ASP A 102 6.56 -0.61 -17.12
C ASP A 102 7.24 -0.10 -15.84
N ILE A 103 8.43 0.51 -15.97
CA ILE A 103 9.14 1.09 -14.82
C ILE A 103 8.40 2.32 -14.26
N VAL A 104 7.81 3.16 -15.10
CA VAL A 104 6.95 4.28 -14.66
C VAL A 104 5.78 3.76 -13.84
N ARG A 105 5.09 2.71 -14.30
CA ARG A 105 3.97 2.07 -13.58
C ARG A 105 4.42 1.52 -12.23
N ILE A 106 5.55 0.81 -12.19
CA ILE A 106 6.14 0.28 -10.96
C ILE A 106 6.45 1.43 -9.99
N LYS A 107 7.15 2.48 -10.44
CA LYS A 107 7.53 3.60 -9.59
C LYS A 107 6.32 4.31 -8.99
N LYS A 108 5.28 4.58 -9.79
CA LYS A 108 4.03 5.17 -9.29
C LYS A 108 3.39 4.35 -8.18
N GLU A 109 3.36 3.03 -8.35
CA GLU A 109 2.81 2.14 -7.34
C GLU A 109 3.64 2.14 -6.05
N LEU A 110 4.97 2.09 -6.17
CA LEU A 110 5.86 2.16 -5.02
C LEU A 110 5.71 3.49 -4.25
N GLN A 111 5.62 4.62 -4.96
CA GLN A 111 5.38 5.92 -4.36
C GLN A 111 4.01 6.00 -3.69
N ARG A 112 2.98 5.42 -4.31
CA ARG A 112 1.64 5.32 -3.72
C ARG A 112 1.70 4.56 -2.39
N LEU A 113 2.34 3.39 -2.35
CA LEU A 113 2.50 2.57 -1.15
C LEU A 113 3.35 3.27 -0.07
N SER A 114 4.44 3.94 -0.45
CA SER A 114 5.27 4.73 0.46
C SER A 114 4.47 5.87 1.11
N ASN A 115 3.66 6.58 0.32
CA ASN A 115 2.78 7.65 0.82
C ASN A 115 1.65 7.13 1.73
N LEU A 116 1.17 5.90 1.53
CA LEU A 116 0.24 5.26 2.46
C LEU A 116 0.92 4.96 3.79
N ARG A 117 2.10 4.34 3.77
CA ARG A 117 2.89 4.05 4.99
C ARG A 117 3.20 5.29 5.80
N LYS A 118 3.67 6.37 5.15
CA LYS A 118 3.92 7.66 5.80
C LYS A 118 2.68 8.25 6.47
N SER A 119 1.49 8.01 5.89
CA SER A 119 0.25 8.53 6.46
C SER A 119 -0.20 7.83 7.74
N TRP A 120 0.31 6.64 8.07
CA TRP A 120 -0.14 5.91 9.25
C TRP A 120 0.16 6.65 10.55
N PHE A 121 1.28 7.38 10.63
CA PHE A 121 1.61 8.19 11.81
C PHE A 121 0.55 9.26 12.11
N ASP A 122 0.00 9.90 11.07
CA ASP A 122 -1.03 10.94 11.21
C ASP A 122 -2.45 10.36 11.38
N ASN A 123 -2.58 9.04 11.41
CA ASN A 123 -3.85 8.32 11.50
C ASN A 123 -3.73 7.22 12.57
N SER A 124 -3.48 7.62 13.81
CA SER A 124 -3.55 6.70 14.93
C SER A 124 -5.00 6.22 15.15
N ILE A 125 -5.12 5.01 15.69
CA ILE A 125 -6.36 4.43 16.17
C ILE A 125 -6.20 4.14 17.66
N ASP A 126 -7.28 4.20 18.43
CA ASP A 126 -7.23 3.95 19.86
C ASP A 126 -6.87 2.48 20.15
N ASP A 127 -5.98 2.27 21.12
CA ASP A 127 -5.41 0.95 21.45
C ASP A 127 -6.47 -0.05 21.93
N GLU A 128 -7.64 0.40 22.38
CA GLU A 128 -8.78 -0.44 22.77
C GLU A 128 -9.23 -1.38 21.65
N ILE A 129 -8.99 -1.04 20.38
CA ILE A 129 -9.25 -1.95 19.25
C ILE A 129 -8.46 -3.27 19.39
N ASN A 130 -7.29 -3.27 20.04
CA ASN A 130 -6.50 -4.48 20.28
C ASN A 130 -7.26 -5.52 21.11
N LYS A 131 -8.18 -5.10 21.98
CA LYS A 131 -9.04 -6.02 22.74
C LYS A 131 -10.01 -6.77 21.82
N VAL A 132 -10.52 -6.10 20.79
CA VAL A 132 -11.38 -6.71 19.75
C VAL A 132 -10.56 -7.66 18.89
N ILE A 133 -9.38 -7.22 18.43
CA ILE A 133 -8.46 -8.03 17.62
C ILE A 133 -8.04 -9.32 18.35
N ALA A 134 -7.64 -9.21 19.62
CA ALA A 134 -7.22 -10.36 20.43
C ALA A 134 -8.33 -11.42 20.55
N SER A 135 -9.60 -11.00 20.62
CA SER A 135 -10.73 -11.92 20.68
C SER A 135 -10.94 -12.72 19.39
N LEU A 136 -10.59 -12.14 18.23
CA LEU A 136 -10.65 -12.82 16.93
C LEU A 136 -9.51 -13.83 16.75
N VAL A 137 -8.32 -13.55 17.28
CA VAL A 137 -7.18 -14.47 17.22
C VAL A 137 -7.44 -15.77 17.99
N LEU A 138 -8.22 -15.68 19.07
CA LEU A 138 -8.59 -16.82 19.92
C LEU A 138 -9.78 -17.63 19.36
N PHE A 139 -10.34 -17.21 18.23
CA PHE A 139 -11.52 -17.84 17.64
C PHE A 139 -11.19 -19.24 17.08
N SER A 140 -11.92 -20.26 17.57
CA SER A 140 -11.64 -21.67 17.27
C SER A 140 -12.52 -22.30 16.17
N GLY A 141 -13.32 -21.51 15.44
CA GLY A 141 -13.93 -21.94 14.17
C GLY A 141 -15.46 -22.06 14.14
N ASP A 142 -16.16 -21.90 15.25
CA ASP A 142 -17.63 -21.89 15.26
C ASP A 142 -18.14 -20.47 15.54
N ALA A 143 -18.78 -19.85 14.55
CA ALA A 143 -19.45 -18.57 14.73
C ALA A 143 -20.64 -18.78 15.67
N LEU A 144 -20.75 -17.96 16.72
CA LEU A 144 -21.83 -18.08 17.69
C LEU A 144 -23.19 -17.84 17.04
N GLU A 145 -23.25 -16.88 16.11
CA GLU A 145 -24.43 -16.54 15.33
C GLU A 145 -24.03 -16.06 13.92
N GLU A 146 -24.62 -16.66 12.88
CA GLU A 146 -24.42 -16.19 11.50
C GLU A 146 -25.41 -15.09 11.14
N LEU A 147 -24.92 -14.02 10.50
CA LEU A 147 -25.78 -13.01 9.92
C LEU A 147 -26.56 -13.57 8.72
N SER A 148 -27.84 -13.24 8.61
CA SER A 148 -28.62 -13.60 7.42
C SER A 148 -28.12 -12.84 6.19
N LEU A 149 -28.27 -13.44 5.01
CA LEU A 149 -27.86 -12.81 3.75
C LEU A 149 -28.54 -11.45 3.52
N ASP A 150 -29.82 -11.32 3.90
CA ASP A 150 -30.60 -10.09 3.74
C ASP A 150 -30.08 -8.94 4.63
N ALA A 151 -29.40 -9.26 5.74
CA ALA A 151 -28.84 -8.27 6.64
C ALA A 151 -27.43 -7.78 6.17
N ILE A 152 -26.83 -8.40 5.16
CA ILE A 152 -25.53 -8.01 4.61
C ILE A 152 -25.72 -6.89 3.57
N THR A 153 -25.21 -5.69 3.88
CA THR A 153 -25.40 -4.48 3.06
C THR A 153 -24.23 -4.22 2.09
N VAL A 154 -23.26 -5.13 2.03
CA VAL A 154 -22.04 -4.98 1.21
C VAL A 154 -22.39 -4.81 -0.28
N ASP A 155 -23.47 -5.44 -0.76
CA ASP A 155 -23.91 -5.29 -2.15
C ASP A 155 -24.34 -3.87 -2.51
N SER A 156 -25.06 -3.18 -1.63
CA SER A 156 -25.56 -1.82 -1.89
C SER A 156 -24.48 -0.75 -1.72
N LYS A 157 -23.39 -1.07 -1.02
CA LYS A 157 -22.25 -0.17 -0.77
C LYS A 157 -21.11 -0.32 -1.77
N SER A 158 -21.09 -1.44 -2.51
CA SER A 158 -20.02 -1.71 -3.45
C SER A 158 -20.33 -1.17 -4.84
N ASP A 159 -19.30 -0.66 -5.50
CA ASP A 159 -19.33 -0.24 -6.90
C ASP A 159 -18.51 -1.19 -7.78
N GLU A 160 -18.47 -0.94 -9.09
CA GLU A 160 -17.74 -1.76 -10.06
C GLU A 160 -16.22 -1.83 -9.82
N THR A 161 -15.69 -0.96 -8.97
CA THR A 161 -14.25 -0.90 -8.67
C THR A 161 -13.84 -1.88 -7.56
N LEU A 162 -14.81 -2.47 -6.86
CA LEU A 162 -14.56 -3.54 -5.90
C LEU A 162 -14.40 -4.89 -6.59
N ASN A 163 -13.22 -5.48 -6.46
CA ASN A 163 -12.94 -6.81 -6.98
C ASN A 163 -13.91 -7.85 -6.39
N ALA A 164 -14.45 -8.72 -7.25
CA ALA A 164 -15.45 -9.72 -6.86
C ALA A 164 -14.96 -10.69 -5.75
N LEU A 165 -13.68 -11.06 -5.74
CA LEU A 165 -13.11 -11.92 -4.69
C LEU A 165 -13.00 -11.17 -3.37
N VAL A 166 -12.63 -9.89 -3.40
CA VAL A 166 -12.60 -9.04 -2.20
C VAL A 166 -14.02 -8.86 -1.67
N LYS A 167 -14.99 -8.62 -2.55
CA LYS A 167 -16.42 -8.53 -2.18
C LYS A 167 -16.93 -9.82 -1.55
N LEU A 168 -16.61 -10.99 -2.11
CA LEU A 168 -16.97 -12.29 -1.54
C LEU A 168 -16.34 -12.49 -0.15
N LYS A 169 -15.06 -12.12 0.00
CA LYS A 169 -14.35 -12.15 1.27
C LYS A 169 -15.03 -11.28 2.32
N ILE A 170 -15.35 -10.03 1.99
CA ILE A 170 -16.05 -9.11 2.91
C ILE A 170 -17.38 -9.73 3.36
N LYS A 171 -18.19 -10.24 2.42
CA LYS A 171 -19.46 -10.90 2.75
C LYS A 171 -19.29 -12.10 3.68
N SER A 172 -18.31 -12.95 3.41
CA SER A 172 -18.00 -14.10 4.26
C SER A 172 -17.61 -13.64 5.66
N ASN A 173 -16.69 -12.70 5.77
CA ASN A 173 -16.24 -12.17 7.05
C ASN A 173 -17.39 -11.55 7.85
N VAL A 174 -18.24 -10.76 7.20
CA VAL A 174 -19.43 -10.15 7.83
C VAL A 174 -20.39 -11.22 8.31
N ARG A 175 -20.67 -12.24 7.49
CA ARG A 175 -21.59 -13.32 7.85
C ARG A 175 -21.18 -14.03 9.15
N TYR A 176 -19.88 -14.33 9.29
CA TYR A 176 -19.39 -15.16 10.39
C TYR A 176 -18.94 -14.38 11.63
N PHE A 177 -18.46 -13.14 11.48
CA PHE A 177 -17.79 -12.42 12.58
C PHE A 177 -18.50 -11.13 13.02
N TYR A 178 -19.51 -10.65 12.28
CA TYR A 178 -20.09 -9.35 12.59
C TYR A 178 -20.71 -9.28 13.99
N THR A 179 -21.49 -10.29 14.38
CA THR A 179 -22.17 -10.32 15.68
C THR A 179 -21.16 -10.32 16.82
N ASP A 180 -20.12 -11.15 16.72
CA ASP A 180 -19.08 -11.26 17.73
C ASP A 180 -18.30 -9.95 17.88
N ILE A 181 -17.86 -9.37 16.76
CA ILE A 181 -17.16 -8.08 16.75
C ILE A 181 -18.06 -6.98 17.34
N LYS A 182 -19.35 -6.95 16.99
CA LYS A 182 -20.28 -5.96 17.51
C LYS A 182 -20.44 -6.09 19.03
N SER A 183 -20.58 -7.32 19.53
CA SER A 183 -20.65 -7.58 20.97
C SER A 183 -19.39 -7.10 21.69
N LYS A 184 -18.20 -7.32 21.10
CA LYS A 184 -16.94 -6.87 21.69
C LYS A 184 -16.82 -5.36 21.75
N PHE A 185 -17.25 -4.63 20.72
CA PHE A 185 -17.34 -3.17 20.79
C PHE A 185 -18.32 -2.72 21.87
N SER A 186 -19.48 -3.38 22.02
CA SER A 186 -20.41 -3.08 23.11
C SER A 186 -19.87 -3.41 24.50
N GLU A 187 -18.97 -4.39 24.64
CA GLU A 187 -18.26 -4.67 25.90
C GLU A 187 -17.26 -3.55 26.24
N LEU A 188 -16.57 -2.98 25.25
CA LEU A 188 -15.70 -1.81 25.45
C LEU A 188 -16.47 -0.63 26.02
N ASP A 189 -17.64 -0.32 25.44
CA ASP A 189 -18.48 0.81 25.86
C ASP A 189 -19.03 0.65 27.30
N LYS A 190 -19.12 -0.58 27.82
CA LYS A 190 -19.47 -0.82 29.23
C LYS A 190 -18.35 -0.44 30.19
N GLY A 191 -17.10 -0.57 29.75
CA GLY A 191 -15.92 -0.17 30.51
C GLY A 191 -15.70 1.33 30.45
N GLU A 192 -15.71 1.88 29.22
CA GLU A 192 -15.54 3.30 28.95
C GLU A 192 -16.54 3.72 27.84
N PRO A 193 -17.55 4.55 28.15
CA PRO A 193 -18.54 4.97 27.16
C PRO A 193 -17.91 5.70 25.96
N TYR A 194 -18.47 5.47 24.76
CA TYR A 194 -18.06 6.08 23.49
C TYR A 194 -16.70 5.64 22.93
N THR A 195 -16.07 4.61 23.52
CA THR A 195 -14.85 4.01 22.96
C THR A 195 -15.10 3.47 21.55
N SER A 196 -16.22 2.77 21.32
CA SER A 196 -16.52 2.22 19.99
C SER A 196 -16.75 3.33 18.96
N ASP A 197 -17.52 4.37 19.29
CA ASP A 197 -17.78 5.53 18.43
C ASP A 197 -16.50 6.27 18.03
N THR A 198 -15.55 6.38 18.97
CA THR A 198 -14.25 7.02 18.73
C THR A 198 -13.43 6.22 17.72
N ILE A 199 -13.32 4.91 17.91
CA ILE A 199 -12.65 4.00 16.97
C ILE A 199 -13.32 4.05 15.60
N TYR A 200 -14.65 4.02 15.56
CA TYR A 200 -15.43 4.07 14.31
C TYR A 200 -15.14 5.35 13.54
N SER A 201 -15.11 6.49 14.25
CA SER A 201 -14.78 7.80 13.69
C SER A 201 -13.35 7.88 13.16
N GLN A 202 -12.38 7.25 13.82
CA GLN A 202 -10.99 7.18 13.36
C GLN A 202 -10.87 6.39 12.05
N VAL A 203 -11.52 5.21 11.97
CA VAL A 203 -11.55 4.39 10.75
C VAL A 203 -12.23 5.16 9.61
N LYS A 204 -13.38 5.77 9.87
CA LYS A 204 -14.10 6.60 8.88
C LYS A 204 -13.26 7.78 8.41
N THR A 205 -12.56 8.45 9.33
CA THR A 205 -11.68 9.58 8.98
C THR A 205 -10.57 9.15 8.05
N TYR A 206 -9.93 8.01 8.32
CA TYR A 206 -8.89 7.49 7.45
C TYR A 206 -9.45 7.02 6.10
N TYR A 207 -10.60 6.34 6.08
CA TYR A 207 -11.35 6.01 4.86
C TYR A 207 -11.59 7.25 3.98
N LEU A 208 -12.11 8.34 4.56
CA LEU A 208 -12.36 9.59 3.83
C LEU A 208 -11.06 10.22 3.28
N LYS A 209 -9.95 10.11 4.01
CA LYS A 209 -8.62 10.54 3.51
C LYS A 209 -8.16 9.68 2.32
N LEU A 210 -8.44 8.38 2.32
CA LEU A 210 -8.14 7.49 1.18
C LEU A 210 -9.04 7.80 -0.03
N LYS A 211 -10.34 8.05 0.19
CA LYS A 211 -11.29 8.45 -0.85
C LYS A 211 -10.87 9.78 -1.50
N LYS A 212 -10.40 10.76 -0.71
CA LYS A 212 -9.84 12.04 -1.21
C LYS A 212 -8.62 11.87 -2.12
N LYS A 213 -7.90 10.74 -2.01
CA LYS A 213 -6.77 10.38 -2.88
C LYS A 213 -7.22 9.65 -4.16
N ASN A 214 -8.53 9.57 -4.43
CA ASN A 214 -9.13 8.88 -5.58
C ASN A 214 -8.75 7.39 -5.69
N LEU A 215 -8.57 6.72 -4.55
CA LEU A 215 -8.38 5.27 -4.52
C LEU A 215 -9.70 4.57 -4.81
N ASP A 216 -9.62 3.47 -5.54
CA ASP A 216 -10.77 2.59 -5.77
C ASP A 216 -11.12 1.77 -4.52
N GLN A 217 -12.30 1.12 -4.52
CA GLN A 217 -12.77 0.39 -3.34
C GLN A 217 -11.83 -0.76 -2.95
N THR A 218 -11.22 -1.45 -3.92
CA THR A 218 -10.28 -2.54 -3.69
C THR A 218 -8.99 -2.03 -3.03
N GLN A 219 -8.45 -0.93 -3.53
CA GLN A 219 -7.29 -0.24 -2.98
C GLN A 219 -7.56 0.31 -1.58
N ILE A 220 -8.75 0.84 -1.35
CA ILE A 220 -9.17 1.32 -0.02
C ILE A 220 -9.22 0.15 0.96
N PHE A 221 -9.82 -0.99 0.59
CA PHE A 221 -9.89 -2.16 1.46
C PHE A 221 -8.47 -2.61 1.85
N SER A 222 -7.60 -2.80 0.87
CA SER A 222 -6.20 -3.17 1.11
C SER A 222 -5.48 -2.16 2.01
N ALA A 223 -5.65 -0.86 1.75
CA ALA A 223 -4.98 0.19 2.53
C ALA A 223 -5.48 0.26 3.98
N LEU A 224 -6.77 0.03 4.22
CA LEU A 224 -7.34 -0.06 5.58
C LEU A 224 -6.84 -1.31 6.30
N THR A 225 -6.77 -2.46 5.60
CA THR A 225 -6.23 -3.71 6.16
C THR A 225 -4.78 -3.55 6.57
N ASP A 226 -3.94 -3.02 5.68
CA ASP A 226 -2.53 -2.78 5.99
C ASP A 226 -2.38 -1.77 7.13
N TRP A 227 -3.18 -0.70 7.14
CA TRP A 227 -3.17 0.27 8.22
C TRP A 227 -3.49 -0.37 9.57
N ILE A 228 -4.64 -1.04 9.71
CA ILE A 228 -5.01 -1.72 10.97
C ILE A 228 -3.91 -2.68 11.40
N LYS A 229 -3.40 -3.51 10.49
CA LYS A 229 -2.33 -4.46 10.79
C LYS A 229 -1.08 -3.79 11.37
N ASN A 230 -0.70 -2.62 10.86
CA ASN A 230 0.58 -1.98 11.21
C ASN A 230 0.48 -0.99 12.38
N VAL A 231 -0.72 -0.48 12.70
CA VAL A 231 -0.93 0.46 13.83
C VAL A 231 -1.51 -0.20 15.07
N THR A 232 -1.75 -1.50 15.03
CA THR A 232 -2.27 -2.31 16.14
C THR A 232 -1.33 -3.50 16.39
N ASP A 233 -1.55 -4.26 17.45
CA ASP A 233 -0.78 -5.49 17.76
C ASP A 233 -1.23 -6.69 16.90
N CYS A 234 -1.83 -6.43 15.73
CA CYS A 234 -2.38 -7.47 14.86
C CYS A 234 -1.33 -8.03 13.89
N GLU A 235 -0.85 -9.25 14.16
CA GLU A 235 0.10 -9.93 13.26
C GLU A 235 -0.57 -10.58 12.04
N SER A 236 -1.87 -10.89 12.11
CA SER A 236 -2.61 -11.58 11.04
C SER A 236 -3.27 -10.60 10.07
N THR A 237 -2.99 -10.78 8.79
CA THR A 237 -3.68 -10.04 7.73
C THR A 237 -5.17 -10.42 7.70
N GLU A 238 -5.49 -11.69 7.90
CA GLU A 238 -6.85 -12.23 7.89
C GLU A 238 -7.71 -11.58 8.99
N VAL A 239 -7.18 -11.44 10.20
CA VAL A 239 -7.87 -10.73 11.30
C VAL A 239 -8.09 -9.26 10.95
N SER A 240 -7.10 -8.60 10.36
CA SER A 240 -7.26 -7.21 9.89
C SER A 240 -8.33 -7.09 8.80
N GLU A 241 -8.39 -8.03 7.85
CA GLU A 241 -9.43 -8.08 6.82
C GLU A 241 -10.83 -8.29 7.42
N ILE A 242 -10.95 -9.13 8.45
CA ILE A 242 -12.21 -9.36 9.18
C ILE A 242 -12.68 -8.05 9.83
N ILE A 243 -11.79 -7.34 10.53
CA ILE A 243 -12.10 -6.05 11.16
C ILE A 243 -12.52 -5.00 10.12
N VAL A 244 -11.78 -4.84 9.01
CA VAL A 244 -12.17 -3.90 7.95
C VAL A 244 -13.52 -4.28 7.34
N SER A 245 -13.80 -5.57 7.18
CA SER A 245 -15.10 -6.06 6.67
C SER A 245 -16.25 -5.68 7.59
N PHE A 246 -16.03 -5.73 8.91
CA PHE A 246 -16.99 -5.22 9.90
C PHE A 246 -17.28 -3.73 9.69
N PHE A 247 -16.25 -2.89 9.48
CA PHE A 247 -16.42 -1.45 9.25
C PHE A 247 -17.13 -1.12 7.94
N VAL A 248 -16.92 -1.91 6.88
CA VAL A 248 -17.71 -1.84 5.65
C VAL A 248 -19.19 -2.11 5.93
N GLN A 249 -19.51 -3.16 6.69
CA GLN A 249 -20.89 -3.49 7.04
C GLN A 249 -21.51 -2.46 7.99
N ASN A 250 -20.79 -1.95 9.00
CA ASN A 250 -21.29 -1.00 9.99
C ASN A 250 -21.38 0.45 9.45
N CYS A 251 -21.16 0.66 8.14
CA CYS A 251 -21.30 1.95 7.43
C CYS A 251 -20.19 2.99 7.69
N GLU A 252 -19.09 2.61 8.32
CA GLU A 252 -17.94 3.50 8.50
C GLU A 252 -17.06 3.58 7.24
N VAL A 253 -17.15 2.56 6.38
CA VAL A 253 -16.43 2.45 5.10
C VAL A 253 -17.44 2.24 3.96
N TYR A 254 -17.17 2.82 2.79
CA TYR A 254 -18.05 2.84 1.60
C TYR A 254 -19.38 3.60 1.78
N SER A 255 -19.41 4.55 2.72
CA SER A 255 -20.47 5.55 2.86
C SER A 255 -20.20 6.86 2.12
#